data_AF-A0A2U3K6A4-F1
#
_entry.id   AF-A0A2U3K6A4-F1
#
_cell.length_a   1.000
_cell.length_b   1.000
_cell.length_c   1.000
_cell.angle_alpha   90.00
_cell.angle_beta   90.00
_cell.angle_gamma   90.00
#
_symmetry.space_group_name_H-M   'P 1'
#
loop_
_entity.id
_entity.type
_entity.pdbx_description
1 polymer ?
#
loop_
_entity_poly.entity_id
_entity_poly.type
_entity_poly.pdbx_seq_one_letter_code
_entity_poly.pdbx_strand_id
1 'polypeptide(L)'
;MQHMDDRRPDRQTSKENTADKKPAREIQWSFDRNFQGWTCSQCEWNYPVPTLLNDPEAKNAYDRLASAKFREHKCADHPTRMTGVGPESFTSRIRKMVAHGYKPKDAVDLVVQEVAIEYPNQPKILDQARAEGEDFLRRLRAGLI
;
A
#
# COMPACT_ATOMS: atom_id res chain seq x y z
N MET A 1 -60.05 -3.87 -38.23
CA MET A 1 -59.93 -2.74 -37.29
C MET A 1 -59.40 -3.28 -35.98
N GLN A 2 -58.07 -3.21 -35.80
CA GLN A 2 -57.34 -2.16 -35.04
C GLN A 2 -57.49 -2.39 -33.52
N HIS A 3 -56.52 -3.02 -32.85
CA HIS A 3 -55.30 -2.41 -32.26
C HIS A 3 -55.60 -1.22 -31.33
N MET A 4 -55.47 -1.45 -30.02
CA MET A 4 -54.96 -0.55 -28.97
C MET A 4 -54.45 -1.51 -27.87
N ASP A 5 -53.16 -1.80 -27.68
CA ASP A 5 -52.01 -0.95 -27.31
C ASP A 5 -52.18 -0.15 -26.01
N ASP A 6 -51.05 -0.04 -25.30
CA ASP A 6 -50.75 0.72 -24.07
C ASP A 6 -51.09 0.06 -22.72
N ARG A 7 -50.19 -0.03 -21.72
CA ARG A 7 -48.79 0.41 -21.59
C ARG A 7 -48.17 -0.32 -20.38
N ARG A 8 -47.06 -1.02 -20.61
CA ARG A 8 -46.21 -1.68 -19.59
C ARG A 8 -45.47 -0.61 -18.80
N PRO A 9 -45.39 -0.65 -17.45
CA PRO A 9 -44.52 0.27 -16.72
C PRO A 9 -43.05 -0.15 -16.93
N ASP A 10 -42.28 0.79 -17.47
CA ASP A 10 -40.85 0.72 -17.71
C ASP A 10 -40.10 0.52 -16.38
N ARG A 11 -39.58 -0.68 -16.17
CA ARG A 11 -38.65 -1.00 -15.08
C ARG A 11 -37.30 -0.41 -15.46
N GLN A 12 -37.09 0.85 -15.13
CA GLN A 12 -35.81 1.54 -15.25
C GLN A 12 -34.72 0.71 -14.57
N THR A 13 -33.89 0.10 -15.40
CA THR A 13 -32.65 -0.55 -15.03
C THR A 13 -31.61 0.54 -14.84
N SER A 14 -31.54 1.06 -13.62
CA SER A 14 -30.42 1.91 -13.19
C SER A 14 -29.17 1.03 -13.16
N LYS A 15 -28.43 1.07 -14.26
CA LYS A 15 -27.06 0.55 -14.38
C LYS A 15 -26.19 1.30 -13.37
N GLU A 16 -25.94 0.69 -12.22
CA GLU A 16 -24.91 1.15 -11.30
C GLU A 16 -23.55 0.96 -11.98
N ASN A 17 -23.04 2.07 -12.51
CA ASN A 17 -21.67 2.21 -12.95
C ASN A 17 -20.75 1.86 -11.78
N THR A 18 -20.12 0.70 -11.85
CA THR A 18 -18.92 0.33 -11.10
C THR A 18 -17.75 1.20 -11.58
N ALA A 19 -17.77 2.47 -11.18
CA ALA A 19 -16.62 3.32 -11.22
C ALA A 19 -15.67 2.85 -10.10
N ASP A 20 -14.51 2.37 -10.51
CA ASP A 20 -13.25 2.25 -9.78
C ASP A 20 -13.25 3.08 -8.48
N LYS A 21 -13.68 2.46 -7.36
CA LYS A 21 -13.61 3.09 -6.05
C LYS A 21 -12.15 3.02 -5.61
N LYS A 22 -11.42 4.11 -5.82
CA LYS A 22 -10.17 4.35 -5.09
C LYS A 22 -10.41 4.03 -3.61
N PRO A 23 -9.57 3.21 -2.96
CA PRO A 23 -9.78 2.83 -1.58
C PRO A 23 -9.92 4.08 -0.72
N ALA A 24 -10.93 4.11 0.14
CA ALA A 24 -11.13 5.24 1.03
C ALA A 24 -9.88 5.40 1.93
N ARG A 25 -9.38 6.64 2.06
CA ARG A 25 -8.29 6.91 3.01
C ARG A 25 -8.76 6.60 4.43
N GLU A 26 -7.90 5.94 5.20
CA GLU A 26 -8.18 5.50 6.56
C GLU A 26 -7.09 6.03 7.50
N ILE A 27 -7.48 6.34 8.73
CA ILE A 27 -6.54 6.67 9.80
C ILE A 27 -6.12 5.37 10.49
N GLN A 28 -4.83 5.15 10.65
CA GLN A 28 -4.26 3.91 11.16
C GLN A 28 -3.30 4.20 12.29
N TRP A 29 -3.38 3.41 13.35
CA TRP A 29 -2.39 3.44 14.42
C TRP A 29 -1.09 2.79 13.93
N SER A 30 0.05 3.44 14.15
CA SER A 30 1.38 2.91 13.82
C SER A 30 2.31 3.00 15.02
N PHE A 31 3.10 1.95 15.22
CA PHE A 31 4.06 1.83 16.31
C PHE A 31 5.33 1.14 15.79
N ASP A 32 6.41 1.90 15.76
CA ASP A 32 7.76 1.50 15.35
C ASP A 32 8.77 1.99 16.39
N ARG A 33 10.05 1.58 16.25
CA ARG A 33 11.10 1.92 17.24
C ARG A 33 11.26 3.42 17.49
N ASN A 34 10.95 4.26 16.50
CA ASN A 34 11.14 5.72 16.56
C ASN A 34 9.82 6.50 16.42
N PHE A 35 8.67 5.82 16.33
CA PHE A 35 7.40 6.47 16.05
C PHE A 35 6.24 5.75 16.74
N GLN A 36 5.39 6.51 17.42
CA GLN A 36 4.11 6.04 17.91
C GLN A 36 3.09 7.11 17.58
N GLY A 37 2.01 6.76 16.87
CA GLY A 37 0.96 7.72 16.58
C GLY A 37 0.05 7.31 15.42
N TRP A 38 -0.77 8.26 15.02
CA TRP A 38 -1.74 8.07 13.94
C TRP A 38 -1.14 8.41 12.59
N THR A 39 -1.52 7.67 11.55
CA THR A 39 -1.00 7.84 10.20
C THR A 39 -2.11 7.70 9.16
N CYS A 40 -1.91 8.25 7.96
CA CYS A 40 -2.85 8.10 6.85
C CYS A 40 -2.47 6.87 6.00
N SER A 41 -3.45 6.07 5.58
CA SER A 41 -3.20 4.90 4.73
C SER A 41 -2.77 5.23 3.28
N GLN A 42 -2.80 6.50 2.88
CA GLN A 42 -2.57 6.92 1.48
C GLN A 42 -1.40 7.91 1.32
N CYS A 43 -1.04 8.65 2.37
CA CYS A 43 0.01 9.66 2.33
C CYS A 43 0.88 9.61 3.61
N GLU A 44 2.06 10.22 3.57
CA GLU A 44 2.99 10.22 4.71
C GLU A 44 2.56 11.16 5.86
N TRP A 45 1.30 11.63 5.84
CA TRP A 45 0.72 12.33 6.98
C TRP A 45 0.80 11.43 8.22
N ASN A 46 1.35 12.01 9.29
CA ASN A 46 1.50 11.38 10.58
C ASN A 46 1.21 12.39 11.70
N TYR A 47 0.72 11.87 12.82
CA TYR A 47 0.36 12.62 14.01
C TYR A 47 0.94 11.87 15.22
N PRO A 48 2.21 12.15 15.58
CA PRO A 48 2.92 11.42 16.63
C PRO A 48 2.30 11.69 17.99
N VAL A 49 2.25 10.69 18.86
CA VAL A 49 1.79 10.81 20.24
C VAL A 49 2.96 11.27 21.11
N PRO A 50 2.78 12.29 21.96
CA PRO A 50 3.83 12.73 22.88
C PRO A 50 4.24 11.60 23.82
N THR A 51 5.54 11.37 23.97
CA THR A 51 6.11 10.27 24.76
C THR A 51 5.74 10.29 26.24
N LEU A 52 5.36 11.46 26.77
CA LEU A 52 4.96 11.65 28.18
C LEU A 52 3.45 11.58 28.39
N LEU A 53 2.67 11.37 27.33
CA LEU A 53 1.22 11.27 27.41
C LEU A 53 0.83 9.89 27.94
N ASN A 54 0.84 9.73 29.27
CA ASN A 54 0.50 8.47 29.94
C ASN A 54 -0.92 8.44 30.51
N ASP A 55 -1.54 9.60 30.68
CA ASP A 55 -2.89 9.72 31.21
C ASP A 55 -3.94 9.19 30.21
N PRO A 56 -4.85 8.27 30.62
CA PRO A 56 -5.85 7.67 29.73
C PRO A 56 -6.85 8.68 29.15
N GLU A 57 -7.27 9.67 29.94
CA GLU A 57 -8.21 10.70 29.48
C GLU A 57 -7.55 11.62 28.46
N ALA A 58 -6.29 12.00 28.72
CA ALA A 58 -5.48 12.78 27.82
C ALA A 58 -5.19 12.04 26.49
N LYS A 59 -4.97 10.72 26.52
CA LYS A 59 -4.88 9.89 25.30
C LYS A 59 -6.17 9.92 24.48
N ASN A 60 -7.33 9.71 25.13
CA ASN A 60 -8.63 9.77 24.45
C ASN A 60 -8.91 11.17 23.85
N ALA A 61 -8.50 12.25 24.53
CA ALA A 61 -8.57 13.59 23.97
C ALA A 61 -7.65 13.73 22.74
N TYR A 62 -6.45 13.18 22.81
CA TYR A 62 -5.48 13.19 21.72
C TYR A 62 -5.98 12.43 20.48
N ASP A 63 -6.62 11.27 20.66
CA ASP A 63 -7.18 10.47 19.57
C ASP A 63 -8.33 11.19 18.86
N ARG A 64 -9.14 11.95 19.60
CA ARG A 64 -10.17 12.83 19.03
C ARG A 64 -9.56 13.97 18.19
N LEU A 65 -8.47 14.57 18.68
CA LEU A 65 -7.72 15.60 17.93
C LEU A 65 -7.10 15.02 16.66
N ALA A 66 -6.48 13.85 16.75
CA ALA A 66 -5.90 13.13 15.62
C ALA A 66 -6.95 12.85 14.54
N SER A 67 -8.14 12.40 14.95
CA SER A 67 -9.27 12.16 14.06
C SER A 67 -9.77 13.43 13.36
N ALA A 68 -9.81 14.56 14.08
CA ALA A 68 -10.17 15.86 13.49
C ALA A 68 -9.10 16.32 12.49
N LYS A 69 -7.82 16.25 12.86
CA LYS A 69 -6.69 16.59 11.99
C LYS A 69 -6.60 15.70 10.75
N PHE A 70 -6.95 14.43 10.88
CA PHE A 70 -7.07 13.51 9.75
C PHE A 70 -8.18 13.92 8.77
N ARG A 71 -9.28 14.53 9.22
CA ARG A 71 -10.30 15.03 8.29
C ARG A 71 -9.84 16.28 7.55
N GLU A 72 -9.08 17.13 8.24
CA GLU A 72 -8.57 18.41 7.71
C GLU A 72 -7.42 18.25 6.71
N HIS A 73 -6.54 17.24 6.88
CA HIS A 73 -5.40 17.09 5.97
C HIS A 73 -5.85 16.72 4.55
N LYS A 74 -5.09 17.19 3.55
CA LYS A 74 -5.24 16.81 2.15
C LYS A 74 -4.07 15.91 1.78
N CYS A 75 -4.35 14.71 1.27
CA CYS A 75 -3.27 13.78 0.90
C CYS A 75 -2.32 14.38 -0.17
N ALA A 76 -2.82 15.28 -1.02
CA ALA A 76 -2.02 15.94 -2.05
C ALA A 76 -0.91 16.85 -1.50
N ASP A 77 -1.02 17.31 -0.25
CA ASP A 77 -0.02 18.16 0.40
C ASP A 77 1.09 17.35 1.08
N HIS A 78 0.98 16.02 1.06
CA HIS A 78 1.94 15.10 1.66
C HIS A 78 2.50 14.17 0.57
N PRO A 79 3.75 13.69 0.72
CA PRO A 79 4.24 12.62 -0.13
C PRO A 79 3.26 11.44 -0.09
N THR A 80 3.00 10.83 -1.24
CA THR A 80 2.25 9.58 -1.29
C THR A 80 2.96 8.59 -0.38
N ARG A 81 2.21 7.97 0.52
CA ARG A 81 2.78 6.95 1.39
C ARG A 81 3.18 5.87 0.44
N MET A 82 4.46 5.56 0.41
CA MET A 82 4.87 4.24 -0.01
C MET A 82 4.47 3.28 1.12
N THR A 83 3.17 3.14 1.38
CA THR A 83 2.63 1.99 2.12
C THR A 83 3.16 0.82 1.35
N GLY A 84 4.13 0.12 1.95
CA GLY A 84 4.99 -0.87 1.31
C GLY A 84 4.42 -1.27 -0.04
N VAL A 85 4.93 -0.62 -1.09
CA VAL A 85 5.13 -1.28 -2.37
C VAL A 85 3.94 -2.20 -2.68
N GLY A 86 2.82 -1.66 -3.17
CA GLY A 86 1.82 -2.52 -3.82
C GLY A 86 2.60 -3.42 -4.79
N PRO A 87 2.43 -4.76 -4.72
CA PRO A 87 3.53 -5.73 -4.82
C PRO A 87 4.51 -5.31 -5.90
N GLU A 88 5.56 -4.57 -5.54
CA GLU A 88 6.60 -4.27 -6.51
C GLU A 88 7.20 -5.63 -6.74
N SER A 89 7.14 -6.04 -8.00
CA SER A 89 7.74 -7.29 -8.40
C SER A 89 9.17 -7.33 -7.84
N PHE A 90 9.61 -8.50 -7.39
CA PHE A 90 10.94 -8.64 -6.79
C PHE A 90 12.01 -8.11 -7.76
N THR A 91 11.77 -8.29 -9.06
CA THR A 91 12.53 -7.70 -10.17
C THR A 91 12.65 -6.16 -10.14
N SER A 92 11.61 -5.41 -9.77
CA SER A 92 11.67 -3.95 -9.61
C SER A 92 12.59 -3.57 -8.44
N ARG A 93 12.45 -4.25 -7.30
CA ARG A 93 13.32 -4.04 -6.12
C ARG A 93 14.79 -4.32 -6.47
N ILE A 94 15.05 -5.43 -7.17
CA ILE A 94 16.40 -5.80 -7.63
C ILE A 94 16.96 -4.73 -8.59
N ARG A 95 16.20 -4.27 -9.58
CA ARG A 95 16.64 -3.23 -10.53
C ARG A 95 17.02 -1.93 -9.84
N LYS A 96 16.25 -1.50 -8.84
CA LYS A 96 16.57 -0.30 -8.05
C LYS A 96 17.92 -0.43 -7.37
N MET A 97 18.18 -1.55 -6.71
CA MET A 97 19.48 -1.79 -6.07
C MET A 97 20.62 -1.79 -7.10
N VAL A 98 20.44 -2.43 -8.26
CA VAL A 98 21.45 -2.40 -9.33
C VAL A 98 21.70 -0.98 -9.83
N ALA A 99 20.64 -0.18 -10.02
CA ALA A 99 20.76 1.23 -10.40
C ALA A 99 21.50 2.08 -9.34
N HIS A 100 21.43 1.69 -8.07
CA HIS A 100 22.20 2.28 -6.97
C HIS A 100 23.65 1.76 -6.88
N GLY A 101 24.10 0.94 -7.83
CA GLY A 101 25.47 0.45 -7.92
C GLY A 101 25.73 -0.87 -7.20
N TYR A 102 24.69 -1.54 -6.68
CA TYR A 102 24.84 -2.88 -6.13
C TYR A 102 25.09 -3.88 -7.26
N LYS A 103 25.90 -4.90 -6.99
CA LYS A 103 26.06 -6.00 -7.94
C LYS A 103 24.72 -6.75 -8.07
N PRO A 104 24.34 -7.18 -9.28
CA PRO A 104 23.08 -7.88 -9.50
C PRO A 104 22.83 -9.08 -8.59
N LYS A 105 23.88 -9.85 -8.29
CA LYS A 105 23.77 -11.00 -7.38
C LYS A 105 23.49 -10.55 -5.94
N ASP A 106 24.24 -9.57 -5.46
CA ASP A 106 24.08 -9.02 -4.11
C ASP A 106 22.68 -8.39 -3.93
N ALA A 107 22.19 -7.69 -4.96
CA ALA A 107 20.83 -7.14 -4.97
C ALA A 107 19.75 -8.24 -4.86
N VAL A 108 19.91 -9.36 -5.55
CA VAL A 108 19.00 -10.51 -5.43
C VAL A 108 19.04 -11.11 -4.03
N ASP A 109 20.23 -11.34 -3.49
CA ASP A 109 20.40 -11.94 -2.16
C ASP A 109 19.76 -11.06 -1.07
N LEU A 110 19.93 -9.74 -1.17
CA LEU A 110 19.30 -8.78 -0.26
C LEU A 110 17.77 -8.80 -0.36
N VAL A 111 17.20 -8.81 -1.57
CA VAL A 111 15.73 -8.88 -1.76
C VAL A 111 15.18 -10.19 -1.20
N VAL A 112 15.84 -11.33 -1.41
CA VAL A 112 15.40 -12.62 -0.86
C VAL A 112 15.43 -12.62 0.66
N GLN A 113 16.45 -12.01 1.27
CA GLN A 113 16.52 -11.85 2.73
C GLN A 113 15.42 -10.92 3.25
N GLU A 114 15.18 -9.81 2.58
CA GLU A 114 14.10 -8.87 2.92
C GLU A 114 12.74 -9.59 2.91
N VAL A 115 12.46 -10.37 1.87
CA VAL A 115 11.24 -11.19 1.76
C VAL A 115 11.13 -12.23 2.87
N ALA A 116 12.23 -12.87 3.26
CA ALA A 116 12.23 -13.83 4.37
C ALA A 116 11.85 -13.18 5.71
N ILE A 117 12.21 -11.90 5.90
CA ILE A 117 11.88 -11.12 7.10
C ILE A 117 10.44 -10.59 7.01
N GLU A 118 10.00 -10.13 5.84
CA GLU A 118 8.65 -9.60 5.61
C GLU A 118 7.57 -10.70 5.70
N TYR A 119 7.89 -11.92 5.22
CA TYR A 119 6.93 -13.02 5.08
C TYR A 119 7.39 -14.34 5.74
N PRO A 120 7.67 -14.36 7.06
CA PRO A 120 8.31 -15.49 7.73
C PRO A 120 7.51 -16.81 7.68
N ASN A 121 6.18 -16.73 7.55
CA ASN A 121 5.28 -17.90 7.52
C ASN A 121 4.75 -18.23 6.11
N GLN A 122 5.31 -17.62 5.06
CA GLN A 122 4.85 -17.82 3.68
C GLN A 122 5.97 -18.33 2.79
N PRO A 123 6.32 -19.63 2.86
CA PRO A 123 7.43 -20.20 2.08
C PRO A 123 7.22 -20.03 0.57
N LYS A 124 5.96 -20.04 0.10
CA LYS A 124 5.63 -19.81 -1.32
C LYS A 124 6.10 -18.45 -1.84
N ILE A 125 6.02 -17.40 -1.02
CA ILE A 125 6.47 -16.05 -1.42
C ILE A 125 7.99 -16.00 -1.48
N LEU A 126 8.66 -16.65 -0.53
CA LEU A 126 10.12 -16.78 -0.54
C LEU A 126 10.62 -17.55 -1.76
N ASP A 127 9.97 -18.66 -2.11
CA ASP A 127 10.30 -19.45 -3.30
C ASP A 127 10.07 -18.65 -4.58
N GLN A 128 8.99 -17.87 -4.64
CA GLN A 128 8.71 -16.97 -5.75
C GLN A 128 9.78 -15.89 -5.90
N ALA A 129 10.21 -15.26 -4.80
CA ALA A 129 11.27 -14.25 -4.81
C ALA A 129 12.61 -14.81 -5.29
N ARG A 130 12.93 -16.05 -4.89
CA ARG A 130 14.12 -16.78 -5.39
C ARG A 130 14.03 -17.04 -6.88
N ALA A 131 12.91 -17.59 -7.35
CA ALA A 131 12.70 -17.88 -8.77
C ALA A 131 12.78 -16.62 -9.65
N GLU A 132 12.17 -15.52 -9.21
CA GLU A 132 12.25 -14.24 -9.92
C GLU A 132 13.65 -13.63 -9.91
N GLY A 133 14.39 -13.75 -8.80
CA GLY A 133 15.77 -13.31 -8.71
C GLY A 133 16.70 -14.09 -9.64
N GLU A 134 16.52 -15.41 -9.73
CA GLU A 134 17.27 -16.25 -10.67
C GLU A 134 16.94 -15.94 -12.13
N ASP A 135 15.67 -15.75 -12.45
CA ASP A 135 15.24 -15.37 -13.80
C ASP A 135 15.76 -13.98 -14.17
N PHE A 136 15.80 -13.04 -13.22
CA PHE A 136 16.43 -11.74 -13.40
C PHE A 136 17.90 -11.88 -13.79
N LEU A 137 18.69 -12.65 -13.01
CA LEU A 137 20.10 -12.88 -13.31
C LEU A 137 20.32 -13.60 -14.64
N ARG A 138 19.39 -14.48 -15.03
CA ARG A 138 19.41 -15.15 -16.33
C ARG A 138 19.19 -14.16 -17.47
N ARG A 139 18.15 -13.31 -17.37
CA ARG A 139 17.84 -12.27 -18.36
C ARG A 139 18.94 -11.23 -18.46
N LEU A 140 19.54 -10.84 -17.33
CA LEU A 140 20.66 -9.90 -17.30
C LEU A 140 21.87 -10.45 -18.04
N ARG A 141 22.22 -11.72 -17.81
CA ARG A 141 23.32 -12.39 -18.54
C ARG A 141 23.05 -12.53 -20.03
N ALA A 142 21.78 -12.60 -20.43
CA ALA A 142 21.36 -12.64 -21.82
C ALA A 142 21.21 -11.24 -22.47
N GLY A 143 21.41 -10.15 -21.72
CA GLY A 143 21.26 -8.78 -22.21
C GLY A 143 19.82 -8.36 -22.51
N LEU A 144 18.83 -9.01 -21.88
CA LEU A 144 17.39 -8.78 -22.14
C LEU A 144 16.75 -7.70 -21.25
N ILE A 145 17.51 -7.10 -20.34
CA ILE A 145 17.07 -6.11 -19.36
C ILE A 145 18.17 -5.12 -19.02
#